data_AF-A0A0C3NS22-F1
#
_entry.id   AF-A0A0C3NS22-F1
#
_cell.length_a   1.000
_cell.length_b   1.000
_cell.length_c   1.000
_cell.angle_alpha   90.00
_cell.angle_beta   90.00
_cell.angle_gamma   90.00
#
_symmetry.space_group_name_H-M   'P 1'
#
loop_
_entity.id
_entity.type
_entity.pdbx_description
1 polymer ?
#
loop_
_entity_poly.entity_id
_entity_poly.type
_entity_poly.pdbx_seq_one_letter_code
_entity_poly.pdbx_strand_id
1 'polypeptide(L)'
;MVAVSVGDSSANLVSPNVPCYPPEQTRLQHMHCCNPPVRRTWCLWQLQDALVMLLFLDHPGFIERSLRGTQFNGQTDVVEWSTFWETFQKDVENITLLATVLLTANVGFLAIQTVDSPNGLHSWPQRLSYMSLLAALGSILMGLAVRIPRCFTAYNTAYFQVMTLVLGFPFELFLYSIVFFVAALIEHFRLNEATLQNIAASVIFFLVIMCLFLYWLITEPVGEQKVPSQTDVEVAVTN
;
A
#
# COMPACT_ATOMS: atom_id res chain seq x y z
N MET A 1 17.70 56.71 -56.19
CA MET A 1 18.09 56.61 -57.61
C MET A 1 19.51 56.04 -57.67
N VAL A 2 19.65 54.71 -57.59
CA VAL A 2 20.79 53.90 -58.05
C VAL A 2 20.20 52.50 -58.26
N ALA A 3 20.36 51.95 -59.46
CA ALA A 3 20.02 50.59 -59.84
C ALA A 3 21.30 49.73 -59.93
N VAL A 4 21.15 48.44 -60.25
CA VAL A 4 22.16 47.40 -60.55
C VAL A 4 22.51 46.54 -59.32
N SER A 5 22.53 45.19 -59.32
CA SER A 5 22.49 44.15 -60.37
C SER A 5 21.88 42.85 -59.82
N VAL A 6 21.43 42.01 -60.76
CA VAL A 6 21.04 40.60 -60.63
C VAL A 6 22.26 39.70 -60.40
N GLY A 7 22.07 38.62 -59.62
CA GLY A 7 23.00 37.48 -59.53
C GLY A 7 22.30 36.25 -58.93
N ASP A 8 21.99 35.27 -59.80
CA ASP A 8 21.47 33.94 -59.45
C ASP A 8 22.54 33.10 -58.71
N SER A 9 22.12 32.32 -57.70
CA SER A 9 22.78 31.07 -57.33
C SER A 9 21.86 30.14 -56.54
N SER A 10 21.35 29.15 -57.28
CA SER A 10 21.27 27.73 -56.96
C SER A 10 21.18 27.29 -55.48
N ALA A 11 20.00 26.76 -55.15
CA ALA A 11 19.76 25.48 -54.49
C ALA A 11 20.72 25.05 -53.36
N ASN A 12 20.24 25.19 -52.11
CA ASN A 12 20.54 24.24 -51.05
C ASN A 12 19.25 23.98 -50.25
N LEU A 13 18.56 22.90 -50.62
CA LEU A 13 17.50 22.28 -49.84
C LEU A 13 18.13 21.68 -48.57
N VAL A 14 18.12 22.45 -47.49
CA VAL A 14 18.43 21.94 -46.16
C VAL A 14 17.21 21.17 -45.68
N SER A 15 17.33 19.84 -45.65
CA SER A 15 16.35 18.94 -45.07
C SER A 15 16.19 19.22 -43.58
N PRO A 16 14.96 19.31 -43.03
CA PRO A 16 14.76 19.46 -41.60
C PRO A 16 15.13 18.15 -40.88
N ASN A 17 15.99 18.25 -39.88
CA ASN A 17 16.30 17.18 -38.93
C ASN A 17 15.01 16.66 -38.29
N VAL A 18 14.59 15.48 -38.71
CA VAL A 18 13.55 14.69 -38.06
C VAL A 18 14.17 14.08 -36.79
N PRO A 19 13.66 14.35 -35.58
CA PRO A 19 14.06 13.62 -34.39
C PRO A 19 13.68 12.15 -34.55
N CYS A 20 14.68 11.26 -34.56
CA CYS A 20 14.46 9.82 -34.46
C CYS A 20 13.88 9.50 -33.09
N TYR A 21 12.56 9.35 -33.02
CA TYR A 21 11.94 8.60 -31.94
C TYR A 21 12.21 7.10 -32.17
N PRO A 22 12.63 6.34 -31.13
CA PRO A 22 12.73 4.89 -31.26
C PRO A 22 11.34 4.29 -31.47
N PRO A 23 11.23 3.17 -32.21
CA PRO A 23 9.95 2.60 -32.59
C PRO A 23 9.13 2.10 -31.40
N GLU A 24 7.86 2.45 -31.43
CA GLU A 24 6.77 2.07 -30.53
C GLU A 24 6.38 0.59 -30.71
N GLN A 25 7.34 -0.33 -30.54
CA GLN A 25 7.15 -1.74 -30.89
C GLN A 25 7.72 -2.72 -29.85
N THR A 26 7.64 -2.34 -28.58
CA THR A 26 7.99 -3.23 -27.44
C THR A 26 6.93 -3.22 -26.33
N ARG A 27 5.66 -3.00 -26.67
CA ARG A 27 4.54 -3.03 -25.69
C ARG A 27 3.59 -4.22 -25.87
N LEU A 28 3.96 -5.20 -26.70
CA LEU A 28 3.14 -6.38 -26.99
C LEU A 28 4.04 -7.62 -26.97
N GLN A 29 4.22 -8.19 -25.78
CA GLN A 29 4.45 -9.62 -25.48
C GLN A 29 5.23 -9.79 -24.17
N HIS A 30 4.57 -9.47 -23.06
CA HIS A 30 4.87 -10.17 -21.81
C HIS A 30 3.54 -10.59 -21.17
N MET A 31 2.80 -11.43 -21.89
CA MET A 31 1.71 -12.18 -21.28
C MET A 31 2.37 -13.30 -20.47
N HIS A 32 2.76 -12.96 -19.24
CA HIS A 32 3.30 -13.91 -18.28
C HIS A 32 2.16 -14.86 -17.91
N CYS A 33 2.22 -16.11 -18.39
CA CYS A 33 1.32 -17.16 -17.92
C CYS A 33 1.66 -17.46 -16.46
N CYS A 34 0.95 -16.80 -15.55
CA CYS A 34 1.03 -17.09 -14.11
C CYS A 34 0.39 -18.45 -13.84
N ASN A 35 1.19 -19.43 -13.42
CA ASN A 35 0.65 -20.64 -12.79
C ASN A 35 0.07 -20.29 -11.41
N PRO A 36 -1.10 -20.82 -11.00
CA PRO A 36 -1.68 -20.51 -9.70
C PRO A 36 -0.79 -21.06 -8.56
N PRO A 37 -0.55 -20.28 -7.49
CA PRO A 37 0.34 -20.66 -6.41
C PRO A 37 -0.40 -21.56 -5.43
N VAL A 38 -0.53 -22.84 -5.76
CA VAL A 38 -1.01 -23.85 -4.79
C VAL A 38 -0.07 -25.04 -4.79
N ARG A 39 1.22 -24.80 -4.53
CA ARG A 39 2.16 -25.91 -4.31
C ARG A 39 3.42 -25.52 -3.53
N ARG A 40 3.29 -25.12 -2.27
CA ARG A 40 4.40 -25.28 -1.31
C ARG A 40 3.90 -25.62 0.09
N THR A 41 4.58 -26.58 0.68
CA THR A 41 4.22 -27.34 1.88
C THR A 41 4.16 -26.43 3.10
N TRP A 42 3.04 -26.53 3.83
CA TRP A 42 2.72 -25.75 5.02
C TRP A 42 3.71 -26.06 6.14
N CYS A 43 4.54 -25.09 6.51
CA CYS A 43 5.52 -25.21 7.58
C CYS A 43 5.32 -24.08 8.60
N LEU A 44 5.59 -24.37 9.88
CA LEU A 44 5.45 -23.46 11.04
C LEU A 44 6.11 -22.08 10.87
N TRP A 45 7.12 -21.97 9.99
CA TRP A 45 7.77 -20.69 9.64
C TRP A 45 6.83 -19.72 8.91
N GLN A 46 5.87 -20.19 8.13
CA GLN A 46 4.86 -19.33 7.48
C GLN A 46 3.86 -18.74 8.48
N LEU A 47 3.61 -19.38 9.63
CA LEU A 47 2.76 -18.84 10.69
C LEU A 47 3.47 -17.72 11.45
N GLN A 48 4.79 -17.81 11.61
CA GLN A 48 5.60 -16.76 12.22
C GLN A 48 5.74 -15.57 11.27
N ASP A 49 5.99 -15.81 9.99
CA ASP A 49 5.98 -14.76 8.96
C ASP A 49 4.58 -14.14 8.82
N ALA A 50 3.51 -14.94 8.85
CA ALA A 50 2.14 -14.44 8.85
C ALA A 50 1.79 -13.68 10.13
N LEU A 51 2.30 -14.05 11.31
CA LEU A 51 2.08 -13.32 12.56
C LEU A 51 2.88 -12.01 12.60
N VAL A 52 4.13 -12.01 12.13
CA VAL A 52 4.95 -10.80 12.00
C VAL A 52 4.35 -9.88 10.94
N MET A 53 3.84 -10.43 9.84
CA MET A 53 3.10 -9.70 8.82
C MET A 53 1.70 -9.29 9.31
N LEU A 54 1.06 -9.98 10.25
CA LEU A 54 -0.21 -9.58 10.87
C LEU A 54 -0.03 -8.52 11.98
N LEU A 55 1.13 -8.51 12.65
CA LEU A 55 1.57 -7.54 13.67
C LEU A 55 2.27 -6.30 13.11
N PHE A 56 2.68 -6.32 11.84
CA PHE A 56 3.12 -5.14 11.11
C PHE A 56 2.13 -4.74 10.01
N LEU A 57 1.19 -5.63 9.66
CA LEU A 57 0.28 -5.54 8.51
C LEU A 57 0.95 -5.10 7.21
N ASP A 58 2.27 -5.28 7.10
CA ASP A 58 3.12 -4.80 6.01
C ASP A 58 2.41 -5.01 4.67
N HIS A 59 1.75 -3.94 4.25
CA HIS A 59 0.90 -3.83 3.09
C HIS A 59 1.48 -4.70 1.98
N PRO A 60 0.80 -5.76 1.47
CA PRO A 60 1.40 -6.89 0.75
C PRO A 60 2.29 -6.42 -0.39
N GLY A 61 3.54 -6.10 -0.08
CA GLY A 61 4.39 -5.14 -0.78
C GLY A 61 3.72 -4.10 -1.67
N PHE A 62 2.47 -3.64 -1.49
CA PHE A 62 1.78 -2.91 -2.58
C PHE A 62 2.28 -1.48 -2.67
N ILE A 63 2.42 -0.77 -1.55
CA ILE A 63 3.10 0.53 -1.54
C ILE A 63 4.54 0.34 -2.03
N GLU A 64 5.23 -0.72 -1.60
CA GLU A 64 6.59 -1.00 -2.05
C GLU A 64 6.67 -1.23 -3.57
N ARG A 65 5.75 -2.00 -4.15
CA ARG A 65 5.68 -2.33 -5.58
C ARG A 65 5.28 -1.13 -6.40
N SER A 66 4.28 -0.38 -5.95
CA SER A 66 3.87 0.86 -6.58
C SER A 66 5.02 1.87 -6.56
N LEU A 67 5.70 2.02 -5.41
CA LEU A 67 6.91 2.84 -5.29
C LEU A 67 8.01 2.36 -6.23
N ARG A 68 8.29 1.05 -6.26
CA ARG A 68 9.30 0.46 -7.16
C ARG A 68 8.96 0.67 -8.63
N GLY A 69 7.68 0.65 -8.99
CA GLY A 69 7.19 0.96 -10.34
C GLY A 69 7.46 2.40 -10.76
N THR A 70 7.58 3.34 -9.82
CA THR A 70 7.98 4.74 -10.11
C THR A 70 9.49 4.91 -10.30
N GLN A 71 10.29 3.86 -10.10
CA GLN A 71 11.74 3.91 -10.19
C GLN A 71 12.23 3.27 -11.49
N PHE A 72 13.05 4.00 -12.25
CA PHE A 72 13.75 3.50 -13.44
C PHE A 72 15.25 3.74 -13.30
N ASN A 73 16.07 2.68 -13.37
CA ASN A 73 17.53 2.76 -13.23
C ASN A 73 18.03 3.52 -11.99
N GLY A 74 17.33 3.40 -10.86
CA GLY A 74 17.67 4.10 -9.61
C GLY A 74 17.31 5.59 -9.59
N GLN A 75 16.60 6.09 -10.61
CA GLN A 75 16.04 7.44 -10.66
C GLN A 75 14.51 7.37 -10.57
N THR A 76 13.89 8.41 -10.02
CA THR A 76 12.43 8.52 -9.92
C THR A 76 11.89 9.11 -11.21
N ASP A 77 11.01 8.37 -11.89
CA ASP A 77 10.21 8.91 -12.99
C ASP A 77 9.15 9.85 -12.40
N VAL A 78 9.26 11.14 -12.72
CA VAL A 78 8.38 12.19 -12.18
C VAL A 78 6.93 11.99 -12.61
N VAL A 79 6.67 11.44 -13.81
CA VAL A 79 5.32 11.25 -14.35
C VAL A 79 4.63 10.10 -13.63
N GLU A 80 5.32 8.96 -13.50
CA GLU A 80 4.81 7.80 -12.76
C GLU A 80 4.65 8.11 -11.27
N TRP A 81 5.62 8.83 -10.68
CA TRP A 81 5.54 9.30 -9.30
C TRP A 81 4.34 10.22 -9.06
N SER A 82 4.09 11.19 -9.95
CA SER A 82 2.95 12.10 -9.82
C SER A 82 1.63 11.32 -9.87
N THR A 83 1.52 10.36 -10.77
CA THR A 83 0.32 9.51 -10.93
C THR A 83 0.07 8.63 -9.70
N PHE A 84 1.15 8.01 -9.18
CA PHE A 84 1.09 7.27 -7.92
C PHE A 84 0.67 8.17 -6.77
N TRP A 85 1.31 9.32 -6.61
CA TRP A 85 1.05 10.26 -5.52
C TRP A 85 -0.39 10.77 -5.53
N GLU A 86 -0.93 11.11 -6.69
CA GLU A 86 -2.33 11.53 -6.83
C GLU A 86 -3.34 10.45 -6.43
N THR A 87 -3.02 9.18 -6.69
CA THR A 87 -3.85 8.06 -6.24
C THR A 87 -3.71 7.86 -4.74
N PHE A 88 -2.48 7.81 -4.24
CA PHE A 88 -2.17 7.65 -2.83
C PHE A 88 -2.83 8.72 -1.95
N GLN A 89 -2.82 9.99 -2.38
CA GLN A 89 -3.46 11.08 -1.66
C GLN A 89 -4.98 10.87 -1.51
N LYS A 90 -5.65 10.36 -2.56
CA LYS A 90 -7.08 10.03 -2.49
C LYS A 90 -7.33 8.88 -1.52
N ASP A 91 -6.48 7.86 -1.51
CA ASP A 91 -6.61 6.73 -0.60
C ASP A 91 -6.41 7.13 0.86
N VAL A 92 -5.38 7.94 1.13
CA VAL A 92 -5.13 8.51 2.47
C VAL A 92 -6.30 9.40 2.91
N GLU A 93 -6.90 10.16 2.01
CA GLU A 93 -8.09 10.95 2.31
C GLU A 93 -9.29 10.09 2.70
N ASN A 94 -9.58 9.06 1.91
CA ASN A 94 -10.65 8.13 2.21
C ASN A 94 -10.46 7.46 3.58
N ILE A 95 -9.23 7.03 3.89
CA ILE A 95 -8.92 6.41 5.19
C ILE A 95 -9.04 7.41 6.33
N THR A 96 -8.58 8.65 6.15
CA THR A 96 -8.71 9.69 7.18
C THR A 96 -10.17 9.95 7.51
N LEU A 97 -11.05 9.97 6.50
CA LEU A 97 -12.50 10.10 6.68
C LEU A 97 -13.08 8.89 7.44
N LEU A 98 -12.74 7.67 7.02
CA LEU A 98 -13.20 6.44 7.69
C LEU A 98 -12.70 6.34 9.13
N ALA A 99 -11.44 6.71 9.39
CA ALA A 99 -10.86 6.77 10.72
C ALA A 99 -11.59 7.77 11.61
N THR A 100 -12.07 8.90 11.06
CA THR A 100 -12.88 9.88 11.80
C THR A 100 -14.26 9.34 12.15
N VAL A 101 -14.90 8.58 11.26
CA VAL A 101 -16.16 7.88 11.55
C VAL A 101 -15.95 6.86 12.67
N LEU A 102 -14.88 6.08 12.60
CA LEU A 102 -14.55 5.09 13.63
C LEU A 102 -14.18 5.74 14.97
N LEU A 103 -13.49 6.88 14.95
CA LEU A 103 -13.22 7.69 16.14
C LEU A 103 -14.52 8.14 16.81
N THR A 104 -15.49 8.62 16.01
CA THR A 104 -16.81 9.04 16.50
C THR A 104 -17.58 7.86 17.09
N ALA A 105 -17.53 6.70 16.43
CA ALA A 105 -18.14 5.47 16.94
C ALA A 105 -17.52 5.01 18.26
N ASN A 106 -16.19 5.09 18.41
CA ASN A 106 -15.50 4.79 19.67
C ASN A 106 -15.93 5.70 20.81
N VAL A 107 -16.00 7.02 20.57
CA VAL A 107 -16.48 7.98 21.58
C VAL A 107 -17.92 7.69 21.97
N GLY A 108 -18.78 7.37 20.99
CA GLY A 108 -20.16 6.96 21.25
C GLY A 108 -20.26 5.67 22.08
N PHE A 109 -19.42 4.68 21.80
CA PHE A 109 -19.36 3.43 22.55
C PHE A 109 -18.90 3.63 24.00
N LEU A 110 -17.86 4.46 24.22
CA LEU A 110 -17.38 4.80 25.55
C LEU A 110 -18.39 5.61 26.37
N ALA A 111 -19.28 6.36 25.71
CA ALA A 111 -20.34 7.12 26.38
C ALA A 111 -21.49 6.23 26.89
N ILE A 112 -21.53 4.94 26.54
CA ILE A 112 -22.53 4.00 27.04
C ILE A 112 -22.24 3.75 28.52
N GLN A 113 -23.21 4.09 29.39
CA GLN A 113 -23.08 4.00 30.85
C GLN A 113 -22.74 2.59 31.37
N THR A 114 -23.05 1.54 30.61
CA THR A 114 -22.71 0.15 30.97
C THR A 114 -21.22 -0.17 30.75
N VAL A 115 -20.51 0.64 29.97
CA VAL A 115 -19.06 0.56 29.78
C VAL A 115 -18.32 1.38 30.85
N ASP A 116 -18.93 2.46 31.33
CA ASP A 116 -18.40 3.35 32.36
C ASP A 116 -18.68 2.80 33.77
N SER A 117 -17.81 1.92 34.26
CA SER A 117 -17.89 1.44 35.64
C SER A 117 -17.39 2.52 36.61
N PRO A 118 -18.02 2.68 37.80
CA PRO A 118 -17.68 3.74 38.76
C PRO A 118 -16.25 3.67 39.33
N ASN A 119 -15.49 2.61 39.05
CA ASN A 119 -14.13 2.38 39.55
C ASN A 119 -13.01 2.58 38.49
N GLY A 120 -13.26 3.29 37.38
CA GLY A 120 -12.24 3.66 36.39
C GLY A 120 -11.98 2.60 35.30
N LEU A 121 -10.81 2.68 34.64
CA LEU A 121 -10.39 1.95 33.41
C LEU A 121 -10.21 0.42 33.55
N HIS A 122 -11.15 -0.28 34.19
CA HIS A 122 -10.99 -1.68 34.57
C HIS A 122 -11.62 -2.66 33.57
N SER A 123 -12.63 -2.24 32.79
CA SER A 123 -13.33 -3.16 31.88
C SER A 123 -12.53 -3.40 30.59
N TRP A 124 -12.47 -4.66 30.15
CA TRP A 124 -11.80 -5.04 28.90
C TRP A 124 -12.37 -4.33 27.66
N PRO A 125 -13.70 -4.19 27.47
CA PRO A 125 -14.26 -3.45 26.34
C PRO A 125 -13.81 -1.99 26.30
N GLN A 126 -13.74 -1.33 27.46
CA GLN A 126 -13.30 0.06 27.56
C GLN A 126 -11.83 0.22 27.14
N ARG A 127 -10.94 -0.65 27.63
CA ARG A 127 -9.51 -0.64 27.25
C ARG A 127 -9.30 -0.84 25.75
N LEU A 128 -10.00 -1.80 25.17
CA LEU A 128 -9.92 -2.09 23.73
C LEU A 128 -10.47 -0.92 22.90
N SER A 129 -11.55 -0.28 23.32
CA SER A 129 -12.07 0.91 22.66
C SER A 129 -11.12 2.11 22.76
N TYR A 130 -10.42 2.30 23.89
CA TYR A 130 -9.36 3.32 23.97
C TYR A 130 -8.17 3.03 23.04
N MET A 131 -7.73 1.78 22.93
CA MET A 131 -6.68 1.40 21.97
C MET A 131 -7.13 1.65 20.52
N SER A 132 -8.39 1.31 20.21
CA SER A 132 -8.99 1.62 18.91
C SER A 132 -9.01 3.12 18.63
N LEU A 133 -9.42 3.93 19.61
CA LEU A 133 -9.48 5.38 19.53
C LEU A 133 -8.10 5.99 19.29
N LEU A 134 -7.08 5.55 20.04
CA LEU A 134 -5.71 6.01 19.86
C LEU A 134 -5.14 5.62 18.49
N ALA A 135 -5.43 4.40 18.02
CA ALA A 135 -5.02 3.96 16.69
C ALA A 135 -5.70 4.76 15.57
N ALA A 136 -7.01 5.05 15.68
CA ALA A 136 -7.72 5.91 14.72
C ALA A 136 -7.13 7.33 14.71
N LEU A 137 -6.86 7.91 15.87
CA LEU A 137 -6.25 9.23 15.98
C LEU A 137 -4.85 9.24 15.35
N GLY A 138 -4.03 8.23 15.64
CA GLY A 138 -2.71 8.08 15.04
C GLY A 138 -2.78 7.94 13.52
N SER A 139 -3.75 7.17 13.00
CA SER A 139 -4.01 7.05 11.56
C SER A 139 -4.32 8.41 10.92
N ILE A 140 -5.21 9.20 11.54
CA ILE A 140 -5.56 10.55 11.06
C ILE A 140 -4.33 11.46 11.06
N LEU A 141 -3.57 11.50 12.16
CA LEU A 141 -2.38 12.35 12.28
C LEU A 141 -1.32 11.98 11.24
N MET A 142 -1.09 10.69 11.02
CA MET A 142 -0.12 10.20 10.06
C MET A 142 -0.62 10.39 8.62
N GLY A 143 -1.91 10.19 8.36
CA GLY A 143 -2.55 10.50 7.10
C GLY A 143 -2.36 11.96 6.72
N LEU A 144 -2.59 12.89 7.66
CA LEU A 144 -2.33 14.31 7.48
C LEU A 144 -0.84 14.62 7.27
N ALA A 145 0.05 13.94 7.99
CA ALA A 145 1.50 14.15 7.86
C ALA A 145 2.01 13.75 6.46
N VAL A 146 1.52 12.63 5.91
CA VAL A 146 1.90 12.17 4.56
C VAL A 146 1.24 12.96 3.43
N ARG A 147 0.28 13.86 3.71
CA ARG A 147 -0.28 14.77 2.69
C ARG A 147 0.69 15.85 2.24
N ILE A 148 1.68 16.19 3.06
CA ILE A 148 2.61 17.27 2.74
C ILE A 148 3.57 16.78 1.65
N PRO A 149 3.51 17.33 0.41
CA PRO A 149 4.30 16.83 -0.69
C PRO A 149 5.78 17.08 -0.40
N ARG A 150 6.56 16.01 -0.31
CA ARG A 150 8.03 16.07 -0.30
C ARG A 150 8.51 15.30 -1.53
N CYS A 151 9.19 16.00 -2.44
CA CYS A 151 9.81 15.36 -3.59
C CYS A 151 10.78 14.28 -3.10
N PHE A 152 10.64 13.08 -3.64
CA PHE A 152 11.45 11.94 -3.29
C PHE A 152 12.69 11.86 -4.19
N THR A 153 13.83 11.53 -3.59
CA THR A 153 15.01 11.08 -4.32
C THR A 153 15.53 9.86 -3.58
N ALA A 154 15.39 8.68 -4.19
CA ALA A 154 15.82 7.42 -3.59
C ALA A 154 17.35 7.30 -3.71
N TYR A 155 18.07 7.96 -2.82
CA TYR A 155 19.53 7.89 -2.83
C TYR A 155 20.05 6.56 -2.24
N ASN A 156 19.26 5.88 -1.40
CA ASN A 156 19.68 4.67 -0.67
C ASN A 156 18.50 3.71 -0.42
N THR A 157 18.75 2.40 -0.46
CA THR A 157 17.80 1.32 -0.16
C THR A 157 17.15 1.46 1.22
N ALA A 158 17.91 1.88 2.24
CA ALA A 158 17.36 2.10 3.58
C ALA A 158 16.32 3.24 3.61
N TYR A 159 16.54 4.30 2.83
CA TYR A 159 15.60 5.41 2.73
C TYR A 159 14.29 5.01 2.04
N PHE A 160 14.39 4.13 1.02
CA PHE A 160 13.23 3.55 0.36
C PHE A 160 12.37 2.72 1.33
N GLN A 161 12.99 1.87 2.16
CA GLN A 161 12.27 1.09 3.17
C GLN A 161 11.54 1.97 4.19
N VAL A 162 12.21 3.01 4.69
CA VAL A 162 11.58 3.97 5.62
C VAL A 162 10.41 4.68 4.95
N MET A 163 10.52 5.04 3.67
CA MET A 163 9.43 5.66 2.93
C MET A 163 8.21 4.73 2.81
N THR A 164 8.43 3.48 2.41
CA THR A 164 7.38 2.47 2.34
C THR A 164 6.65 2.35 3.69
N LEU A 165 7.42 2.27 4.78
CA LEU A 165 6.87 2.19 6.14
C LEU A 165 6.04 3.43 6.48
N VAL A 166 6.56 4.63 6.24
CA VAL A 166 5.87 5.89 6.55
C VAL A 166 4.57 6.04 5.75
N LEU A 167 4.57 5.66 4.47
CA LEU A 167 3.39 5.74 3.60
C LEU A 167 2.35 4.66 3.95
N GLY A 168 2.76 3.48 4.41
CA GLY A 168 1.86 2.41 4.86
C GLY A 168 1.26 2.67 6.25
N PHE A 169 1.98 3.34 7.13
CA PHE A 169 1.59 3.56 8.52
C PHE A 169 0.16 4.07 8.78
N PRO A 170 -0.39 5.07 8.05
CA PRO A 170 -1.78 5.50 8.27
C PRO A 170 -2.81 4.40 7.98
N PHE A 171 -2.53 3.51 7.02
CA PHE A 171 -3.37 2.36 6.68
C PHE A 171 -3.33 1.33 7.82
N GLU A 172 -2.14 1.05 8.36
CA GLU A 172 -1.99 0.06 9.43
C GLU A 172 -2.67 0.47 10.73
N LEU A 173 -2.45 1.72 11.14
CA LEU A 173 -3.11 2.24 12.33
C LEU A 173 -4.63 2.25 12.19
N PHE A 174 -5.16 2.50 10.98
CA PHE A 174 -6.59 2.41 10.74
C PHE A 174 -7.10 0.97 10.89
N LEU A 175 -6.39 -0.02 10.33
CA LEU A 175 -6.79 -1.42 10.44
C LEU A 175 -6.73 -1.91 11.89
N TYR A 176 -5.68 -1.56 12.64
CA TYR A 176 -5.61 -1.86 14.07
C TYR A 176 -6.78 -1.24 14.84
N SER A 177 -7.17 -0.01 14.48
CA SER A 177 -8.34 0.62 15.09
C SER A 177 -9.60 -0.22 14.89
N ILE A 178 -9.85 -0.73 13.69
CA ILE A 178 -11.00 -1.60 13.40
C ILE A 178 -10.93 -2.88 14.23
N VAL A 179 -9.77 -3.56 14.25
CA VAL A 179 -9.60 -4.83 14.98
C VAL A 179 -9.85 -4.63 16.48
N PHE A 180 -9.27 -3.60 17.09
CA PHE A 180 -9.51 -3.30 18.50
C PHE A 180 -10.95 -2.91 18.80
N PHE A 181 -11.61 -2.17 17.89
CA PHE A 181 -13.02 -1.81 18.07
C PHE A 181 -13.94 -3.03 18.04
N VAL A 182 -13.74 -3.93 17.07
CA VAL A 182 -14.52 -5.16 16.98
C VAL A 182 -14.26 -6.06 18.19
N ALA A 183 -13.02 -6.16 18.65
CA ALA A 183 -12.70 -6.89 19.87
C ALA A 183 -13.41 -6.29 21.09
N ALA A 184 -13.50 -4.96 21.19
CA ALA A 184 -14.26 -4.27 22.24
C ALA A 184 -15.75 -4.63 22.20
N LEU A 185 -16.36 -4.66 21.01
CA LEU A 185 -17.76 -5.02 20.83
C LEU A 185 -18.05 -6.48 21.20
N ILE A 186 -17.20 -7.41 20.76
CA ILE A 186 -17.32 -8.84 21.11
C ILE A 186 -17.30 -9.00 22.63
N GLU A 187 -16.31 -8.40 23.31
CA GLU A 187 -16.20 -8.51 24.77
C GLU A 187 -17.38 -7.85 25.49
N HIS A 188 -17.89 -6.72 24.97
CA HIS A 188 -19.08 -6.09 25.51
C HIS A 188 -20.34 -6.98 25.41
N PHE A 189 -20.55 -7.63 24.26
CA PHE A 189 -21.68 -8.55 24.08
C PHE A 189 -21.56 -9.80 24.94
N ARG A 190 -20.34 -10.28 25.18
CA ARG A 190 -20.08 -11.40 26.09
C ARG A 190 -20.47 -11.08 27.53
N LEU A 191 -20.16 -9.88 28.01
CA LEU A 191 -20.49 -9.47 29.38
C LEU A 191 -21.98 -9.22 29.60
N ASN A 192 -22.71 -8.79 28.56
CA ASN A 192 -24.15 -8.52 28.63
C ASN A 192 -25.04 -9.73 28.27
N GLU A 193 -24.46 -10.94 28.18
CA GLU A 193 -25.15 -12.19 27.83
C GLU A 193 -25.98 -12.14 26.52
N ALA A 194 -25.64 -11.22 25.61
CA ALA A 194 -26.32 -11.04 24.33
C ALA A 194 -25.86 -12.09 23.31
N THR A 195 -26.20 -13.36 23.56
CA THR A 195 -25.71 -14.53 22.81
C THR A 195 -25.87 -14.41 21.29
N LEU A 196 -27.04 -13.96 20.80
CA LEU A 196 -27.29 -13.79 19.38
C LEU A 196 -26.39 -12.70 18.75
N GLN A 197 -26.23 -11.56 19.43
CA GLN A 197 -25.40 -10.45 18.94
C GLN A 197 -23.92 -10.83 18.95
N ASN A 198 -23.47 -11.54 19.98
CA ASN A 198 -22.11 -12.05 20.07
C ASN A 198 -21.79 -13.04 18.94
N ILE A 199 -22.69 -14.01 18.67
CA ILE A 199 -22.52 -14.96 17.57
C ILE A 199 -22.47 -14.22 16.23
N ALA A 200 -23.40 -13.29 15.99
CA ALA A 200 -23.43 -12.50 14.75
C ALA A 200 -22.14 -11.67 14.56
N ALA A 201 -21.70 -10.96 15.60
CA ALA A 201 -20.48 -10.16 15.57
C ALA A 201 -19.23 -11.03 15.32
N SER A 202 -19.14 -12.18 15.98
CA SER A 202 -18.05 -13.13 15.79
C SER A 202 -18.02 -13.71 14.37
N VAL A 203 -19.18 -14.03 13.78
CA VAL A 203 -19.27 -14.56 12.41
C VAL A 203 -18.86 -13.48 11.39
N ILE A 204 -19.35 -12.25 11.55
CA ILE A 204 -18.99 -11.14 10.66
C ILE A 204 -17.48 -10.86 10.76
N PHE A 205 -16.92 -10.80 11.98
CA PHE A 205 -15.50 -10.59 12.16
C PHE A 205 -14.66 -11.69 11.51
N PHE A 206 -15.02 -12.96 11.74
CA PHE A 206 -14.35 -14.08 11.11
C PHE A 206 -14.43 -14.03 9.59
N LEU A 207 -15.60 -13.70 9.04
CA LEU A 207 -15.80 -13.55 7.60
C LEU A 207 -14.91 -12.45 7.03
N VAL A 208 -14.82 -11.28 7.69
CA VAL A 208 -13.96 -10.18 7.25
C VAL A 208 -12.49 -10.60 7.27
N ILE A 209 -12.02 -11.21 8.36
CA ILE A 209 -10.63 -11.70 8.44
C ILE A 209 -10.35 -12.75 7.37
N MET A 210 -11.29 -13.66 7.11
CA MET A 210 -11.16 -14.69 6.08
C MET A 210 -11.13 -14.08 4.67
N CYS A 211 -11.95 -13.07 4.39
CA CYS A 211 -11.92 -12.32 3.14
C CYS A 211 -10.60 -11.57 2.95
N LEU A 212 -10.08 -10.93 4.00
CA LEU A 212 -8.76 -10.27 3.97
C LEU A 212 -7.64 -11.29 3.73
N PHE A 213 -7.71 -12.45 4.38
CA PHE A 213 -6.75 -13.53 4.17
C PHE A 213 -6.80 -14.09 2.74
N LEU A 214 -7.99 -14.28 2.17
CA LEU A 214 -8.13 -14.68 0.76
C LEU A 214 -7.63 -13.61 -0.19
N TYR A 215 -7.99 -12.34 0.05
CA TYR A 215 -7.49 -11.22 -0.75
C TYR A 215 -5.96 -11.21 -0.74
N TRP A 216 -5.37 -11.39 0.44
CA TRP A 216 -3.92 -11.52 0.60
C TRP A 216 -3.36 -12.70 -0.21
N LEU A 217 -3.95 -13.89 -0.08
CA LEU A 217 -3.51 -15.09 -0.82
C LEU A 217 -3.59 -14.92 -2.34
N ILE A 218 -4.60 -14.19 -2.82
CA ILE A 218 -4.78 -13.91 -4.26
C ILE A 218 -3.80 -12.83 -4.74
N THR A 219 -3.45 -11.88 -3.90
CA THR A 219 -2.61 -10.71 -4.25
C THR A 219 -1.11 -10.91 -3.98
N GLU A 220 -0.72 -12.06 -3.44
CA GLU A 220 0.69 -12.45 -3.37
C GLU A 220 1.27 -12.61 -4.79
N PRO A 221 2.22 -11.76 -5.20
CA PRO A 221 2.79 -11.82 -6.53
C PRO A 221 3.67 -13.06 -6.59
N VAL A 222 3.52 -13.82 -7.67
CA VAL A 222 4.47 -14.87 -8.04
C VAL A 222 5.85 -14.22 -8.09
N GLY A 223 6.72 -14.59 -7.15
CA GLY A 223 8.02 -13.96 -6.99
C GLY A 223 8.76 -13.90 -8.32
N GLU A 224 9.36 -12.74 -8.61
CA GLU A 224 10.26 -12.59 -9.75
C GLU A 224 11.31 -13.69 -9.67
N GLN A 225 11.17 -14.69 -10.53
CA GLN A 225 12.17 -15.71 -10.70
C GLN A 225 13.37 -14.98 -11.29
N LYS A 226 14.38 -14.77 -10.46
CA LYS A 226 15.66 -14.14 -10.81
C LYS A 226 16.15 -14.79 -12.11
N VAL A 227 15.96 -14.10 -13.24
CA VAL A 227 16.46 -14.55 -14.53
C VAL A 227 17.98 -14.62 -14.36
N PRO A 228 18.62 -15.77 -14.59
CA PRO A 228 20.07 -15.88 -14.45
C PRO A 228 20.69 -14.79 -15.31
N SER A 229 21.62 -14.05 -14.70
CA SER A 229 22.35 -12.99 -15.37
C SER A 229 22.91 -13.54 -16.67
N GLN A 230 22.79 -12.80 -17.76
CA GLN A 230 23.33 -13.18 -19.07
C GLN A 230 24.85 -13.47 -19.02
N THR A 231 25.53 -13.03 -17.95
CA THR A 231 26.92 -13.38 -17.61
C THR A 231 27.14 -14.86 -17.30
N ASP A 232 26.13 -15.57 -16.78
CA ASP A 232 26.23 -17.01 -16.46
C ASP A 232 26.07 -17.90 -17.70
N VAL A 233 25.45 -17.38 -18.77
CA VAL A 233 25.26 -18.09 -20.04
C VAL A 233 26.54 -18.06 -20.88
N GLU A 234 27.31 -16.96 -20.81
CA GLU A 234 28.56 -16.83 -21.60
C GLU A 234 29.70 -17.70 -21.06
N VAL A 235 29.72 -17.96 -19.75
CA VAL A 235 30.69 -18.89 -19.11
C VAL A 235 30.33 -20.37 -19.35
N ALA A 236 29.05 -20.68 -19.57
CA ALA A 236 28.59 -22.03 -19.88
C ALA A 236 28.79 -22.44 -21.35
N VAL A 237 28.94 -21.47 -22.27
CA VAL A 237 29.17 -21.74 -23.70
C VAL A 237 30.66 -21.84 -24.04
N THR A 238 31.56 -21.47 -23.12
CA THR A 238 33.02 -21.44 -23.33
C THR A 238 33.81 -22.55 -22.65
N ASN A 239 33.16 -23.52 -22.01
CA ASN A 239 33.79 -24.73 -21.46
C ASN A 239 33.27 -26.02 -22.10
#